data_AF-A0A0U2KBD9-F1
#
_entry.id   AF-A0A0U2KBD9-F1
#
_cell.length_a   1.000
_cell.length_b   1.000
_cell.length_c   1.000
_cell.angle_alpha   90.00
_cell.angle_beta   90.00
_cell.angle_gamma   90.00
#
_symmetry.space_group_name_H-M   'P 1'
#
loop_
_entity.id
_entity.type
_entity.pdbx_description
1 polymer ?
#
loop_
_entity_poly.entity_id
_entity_poly.type
_entity_poly.pdbx_seq_one_letter_code
_entity_poly.pdbx_strand_id
1 'polypeptide(L)'
;LAKVIHDNFGIEEALMTTVHAYTATQKTVDGPSAKAWRDGRGAHQNIIPASTGAAKAVGKVIPELNGKLTGMAYRVPVSDVSVVDLTCRLSRPASYANIKEAVKKAAHGPMKG
;
A
#
# COMPACT_ATOMS: atom_id res chain seq x y z
N LEU A 1 -4.71 -8.43 2.28
CA LEU A 1 -3.59 -9.03 1.50
C LEU A 1 -2.45 -9.51 2.39
N ALA A 2 -1.75 -8.62 3.12
CA ALA A 2 -0.56 -8.99 3.92
C ALA A 2 -0.79 -10.18 4.88
N LYS A 3 -1.92 -10.21 5.59
CA LYS A 3 -2.32 -11.36 6.43
C LYS A 3 -2.31 -12.69 5.67
N VAL A 4 -2.96 -12.75 4.52
CA VAL A 4 -3.07 -13.98 3.71
C VAL A 4 -1.69 -14.47 3.28
N ILE A 5 -0.83 -13.56 2.82
CA ILE A 5 0.54 -13.90 2.42
C ILE A 5 1.36 -14.37 3.63
N HIS A 6 1.26 -13.67 4.76
CA HIS A 6 1.99 -14.00 5.97
C HIS A 6 1.59 -15.36 6.55
N ASP A 7 0.29 -15.64 6.70
CA ASP A 7 -0.19 -16.90 7.25
C ASP A 7 0.26 -18.11 6.40
N ASN A 8 0.26 -17.96 5.06
CA ASN A 8 0.55 -19.06 4.13
C ASN A 8 2.05 -19.24 3.85
N PHE A 9 2.83 -18.15 3.79
CA PHE A 9 4.22 -18.19 3.31
C PHE A 9 5.20 -17.50 4.27
N GLY A 10 4.72 -16.72 5.22
CA GLY A 10 5.56 -15.83 6.03
C GLY A 10 6.01 -14.61 5.24
N ILE A 11 6.21 -13.50 5.95
CA ILE A 11 6.81 -12.28 5.40
C ILE A 11 7.98 -11.94 6.32
N GLU A 12 9.19 -11.89 5.75
CA GLU A 12 10.38 -11.47 6.50
C GLU A 12 10.53 -9.96 6.50
N GLU A 13 10.39 -9.36 5.33
CA GLU A 13 10.42 -7.91 5.12
C GLU A 13 9.62 -7.55 3.88
N ALA A 14 9.07 -6.34 3.87
CA ALA A 14 8.25 -5.90 2.78
C ALA A 14 8.19 -4.37 2.67
N LEU A 15 8.11 -3.90 1.43
CA LEU A 15 7.94 -2.51 1.06
C LEU A 15 6.68 -2.36 0.22
N MET A 16 5.85 -1.41 0.62
CA MET A 16 4.61 -1.08 -0.07
C MET A 16 4.67 0.29 -0.72
N THR A 17 4.22 0.37 -1.96
CA THR A 17 3.92 1.62 -2.63
C THR A 17 2.42 1.65 -2.91
N THR A 18 1.74 2.74 -2.56
CA THR A 18 0.40 2.98 -3.09
C THR A 18 0.45 4.00 -4.21
N VAL A 19 -0.01 3.60 -5.39
CA VAL A 19 -0.31 4.54 -6.48
C VAL A 19 -1.74 5.00 -6.22
N HIS A 20 -1.86 6.22 -5.72
CA HIS A 20 -3.05 6.69 -5.05
C HIS A 20 -3.65 7.89 -5.79
N ALA A 21 -4.97 7.94 -5.89
CA ALA A 21 -5.69 9.11 -6.38
C ALA A 21 -5.32 10.36 -5.56
N TYR A 22 -5.35 11.54 -6.18
CA TYR A 22 -5.36 12.75 -5.37
C TYR A 22 -6.67 12.85 -4.59
N THR A 23 -6.66 13.60 -3.50
CA THR A 23 -7.83 13.75 -2.61
C THR A 23 -8.12 15.23 -2.37
N ALA A 24 -9.19 15.54 -1.66
CA ALA A 24 -9.60 16.93 -1.38
C ALA A 24 -8.53 17.77 -0.65
N THR A 25 -7.50 17.15 -0.07
CA THR A 25 -6.39 17.87 0.59
C THR A 25 -5.39 18.48 -0.39
N GLN A 26 -5.23 17.88 -1.57
CA GLN A 26 -4.32 18.36 -2.62
C GLN A 26 -4.91 19.58 -3.35
N LYS A 27 -4.06 20.30 -4.11
CA LYS A 27 -4.43 21.57 -4.74
C LYS A 27 -4.70 21.42 -6.24
N THR A 28 -5.60 22.25 -6.78
CA THR A 28 -5.87 22.31 -8.22
C THR A 28 -4.68 22.89 -8.98
N VAL A 29 -4.05 23.93 -8.43
CA VAL A 29 -2.82 24.58 -8.90
C VAL A 29 -1.82 24.68 -7.75
N ASP A 30 -0.56 25.03 -8.04
CA ASP A 30 0.48 25.19 -7.03
C ASP A 30 0.06 26.21 -5.94
N GLY A 31 0.17 25.80 -4.67
CA GLY A 31 -0.23 26.63 -3.53
C GLY A 31 0.32 26.10 -2.20
N PRO A 32 0.15 26.87 -1.11
CA PRO A 32 0.66 26.49 0.20
C PRO A 32 -0.02 25.22 0.73
N SER A 33 0.79 24.34 1.33
CA SER A 33 0.33 23.13 2.02
C SER A 33 0.91 23.10 3.43
N ALA A 34 0.05 23.16 4.43
CA ALA A 34 0.43 23.14 5.84
C ALA A 34 1.05 21.80 6.29
N LYS A 35 0.71 20.71 5.59
CA LYS A 35 1.11 19.35 5.97
C LYS A 35 2.43 18.93 5.35
N ALA A 36 2.60 19.17 4.05
CA ALA A 36 3.79 18.75 3.30
C ALA A 36 3.94 19.60 2.04
N TRP A 37 5.16 20.07 1.76
CA TRP A 37 5.42 20.96 0.63
C TRP A 37 5.02 20.35 -0.72
N ARG A 38 5.26 19.04 -0.91
CA ARG A 38 4.92 18.35 -2.15
C ARG A 38 3.41 18.27 -2.41
N ASP A 39 2.58 18.18 -1.36
CA ASP A 39 1.11 18.16 -1.48
C ASP A 39 0.52 19.51 -1.97
N GLY A 40 1.32 20.57 -1.93
CA GLY A 40 0.95 21.89 -2.45
C GLY A 40 1.02 22.02 -3.96
N ARG A 41 1.64 21.05 -4.66
CA ARG A 41 1.76 21.09 -6.12
C ARG A 41 0.44 20.72 -6.80
N GLY A 42 0.17 21.27 -7.98
CA GLY A 42 -1.04 21.01 -8.76
C GLY A 42 -1.26 19.52 -9.01
N ALA A 43 -2.32 18.95 -8.43
CA ALA A 43 -2.52 17.51 -8.32
C ALA A 43 -2.79 16.81 -9.66
N HIS A 44 -3.43 17.53 -10.60
CA HIS A 44 -3.82 16.98 -11.90
C HIS A 44 -2.65 16.99 -12.91
N GLN A 45 -1.51 17.55 -12.52
CA GLN A 45 -0.37 17.81 -13.42
C GLN A 45 0.91 17.10 -12.95
N ASN A 46 0.87 16.42 -11.81
CA ASN A 46 2.08 15.90 -11.16
C ASN A 46 1.89 14.46 -10.66
N ILE A 47 3.00 13.74 -10.60
CA ILE A 47 3.15 12.55 -9.76
C ILE A 47 3.83 13.03 -8.47
N ILE A 48 3.12 12.97 -7.35
CA ILE A 48 3.54 13.59 -6.08
C ILE A 48 3.91 12.48 -5.09
N PRO A 49 5.21 12.28 -4.77
CA PRO A 49 5.61 11.33 -3.75
C PRO A 49 5.24 11.84 -2.36
N ALA A 50 4.64 10.98 -1.53
CA ALA A 50 4.21 11.28 -0.17
C ALA A 50 4.60 10.13 0.78
N SER A 51 4.94 10.47 2.03
CA SER A 51 5.09 9.48 3.09
C SER A 51 3.72 9.02 3.58
N THR A 52 3.62 7.78 4.07
CA THR A 52 2.39 7.23 4.62
C THR A 52 2.66 6.36 5.84
N GLY A 53 1.76 6.44 6.83
CA GLY A 53 1.77 5.55 7.98
C GLY A 53 1.03 4.23 7.75
N ALA A 54 0.37 4.05 6.60
CA ALA A 54 -0.51 2.90 6.34
C ALA A 54 0.21 1.56 6.47
N ALA A 55 1.42 1.43 5.91
CA ALA A 55 2.23 0.22 6.01
C ALA A 55 2.61 -0.09 7.47
N LYS A 56 3.03 0.92 8.23
CA LYS A 56 3.35 0.77 9.65
C LYS A 56 2.11 0.41 10.48
N ALA A 57 0.94 0.89 10.09
CA ALA A 57 -0.32 0.54 10.75
C ALA A 57 -0.68 -0.93 10.58
N VAL A 58 -0.27 -1.59 9.48
CA VAL A 58 -0.43 -3.05 9.32
C VAL A 58 0.27 -3.80 10.46
N GLY A 59 1.48 -3.38 10.85
CA GLY A 59 2.20 -3.97 11.98
C GLY A 59 1.52 -3.79 13.34
N LYS A 60 0.62 -2.79 13.47
CA LYS A 60 -0.19 -2.62 14.69
C LYS A 60 -1.37 -3.57 14.75
N VAL A 61 -1.96 -3.92 13.59
CA VAL A 61 -3.12 -4.82 13.50
C VAL A 61 -2.72 -6.29 13.32
N ILE A 62 -1.52 -6.55 12.80
CA ILE A 62 -0.91 -7.87 12.68
C ILE A 62 0.46 -7.79 13.39
N PRO A 63 0.51 -8.05 14.72
CA PRO A 63 1.72 -7.84 15.52
C PRO A 63 2.97 -8.57 14.99
N GLU A 64 2.81 -9.71 14.35
CA GLU A 64 3.89 -10.51 13.76
C GLU A 64 4.60 -9.82 12.57
N LEU A 65 3.94 -8.80 12.00
CA LEU A 65 4.45 -7.93 10.94
C LEU A 65 4.98 -6.59 11.46
N ASN A 66 4.97 -6.35 12.78
CA ASN A 66 5.48 -5.12 13.34
C ASN A 66 6.98 -4.97 13.04
N GLY A 67 7.37 -3.80 12.50
CA GLY A 67 8.74 -3.53 12.06
C GLY A 67 9.15 -4.16 10.72
N LYS A 68 8.35 -5.05 10.14
CA LYS A 68 8.68 -5.75 8.88
C LYS A 68 8.10 -5.09 7.64
N LEU A 69 7.11 -4.20 7.80
CA LEU A 69 6.41 -3.55 6.70
C LEU A 69 6.50 -2.02 6.83
N THR A 70 6.99 -1.37 5.78
CA THR A 70 6.92 0.09 5.63
C THR A 70 6.57 0.44 4.17
N GLY A 71 6.38 1.73 3.88
CA GLY A 71 5.98 2.11 2.54
C GLY A 71 5.86 3.61 2.27
N MET A 72 5.57 3.92 1.02
CA MET A 72 5.33 5.27 0.52
C MET A 72 4.09 5.32 -0.38
N ALA A 73 3.74 6.52 -0.82
CA ALA A 73 2.66 6.75 -1.77
C ALA A 73 3.15 7.62 -2.93
N TYR A 74 2.58 7.42 -4.12
CA TYR A 74 2.58 8.38 -5.20
C TYR A 74 1.14 8.84 -5.42
N ARG A 75 0.87 10.13 -5.24
CA ARG A 75 -0.40 10.72 -5.69
C ARG A 75 -0.31 10.98 -7.18
N VAL A 76 -1.27 10.48 -7.94
CA VAL A 76 -1.29 10.57 -9.41
C VAL A 76 -2.56 11.27 -9.91
N PRO A 77 -2.57 11.78 -11.17
CA PRO A 77 -3.69 12.54 -11.77
C PRO A 77 -4.94 11.71 -12.08
N VAL A 78 -5.46 10.97 -11.10
CA VAL A 78 -6.74 10.24 -11.19
C VAL A 78 -7.63 10.68 -10.04
N SER A 79 -8.92 10.87 -10.33
CA SER A 79 -9.88 11.44 -9.38
C SER A 79 -10.31 10.48 -8.27
N ASP A 80 -10.26 9.18 -8.55
CA ASP A 80 -10.64 8.14 -7.61
C ASP A 80 -9.96 6.81 -7.98
N VAL A 81 -10.09 5.82 -7.10
CA VAL A 81 -9.46 4.50 -7.15
C VAL A 81 -7.95 4.58 -6.97
N SER A 82 -7.39 3.53 -6.37
CA SER A 82 -5.97 3.44 -6.05
C SER A 82 -5.54 1.99 -6.09
N VAL A 83 -4.24 1.76 -6.17
CA VAL A 83 -3.66 0.41 -6.17
C VAL A 83 -2.54 0.32 -5.15
N VAL A 84 -2.44 -0.85 -4.53
CA VAL A 84 -1.34 -1.24 -3.66
C VAL A 84 -0.38 -2.10 -4.48
N ASP A 85 0.87 -1.66 -4.55
CA ASP A 85 2.01 -2.46 -4.97
C ASP A 85 2.78 -2.91 -3.73
N LEU A 86 2.88 -4.23 -3.54
CA LEU A 86 3.51 -4.84 -2.38
C LEU A 86 4.65 -5.75 -2.85
N THR A 87 5.88 -5.30 -2.61
CA THR A 87 7.07 -6.15 -2.75
C THR A 87 7.39 -6.76 -1.39
N CYS A 88 7.51 -8.08 -1.31
CA CYS A 88 7.83 -8.77 -0.07
C CYS A 88 8.76 -9.95 -0.29
N ARG A 89 9.61 -10.21 0.70
CA ARG A 89 10.41 -11.43 0.77
C ARG A 89 9.72 -12.45 1.67
N LEU A 90 9.45 -13.62 1.11
CA LEU A 90 8.74 -14.70 1.81
C LEU A 90 9.72 -15.53 2.64
N SER A 91 9.28 -15.97 3.82
CA SER A 91 10.07 -16.89 4.67
C SER A 91 10.08 -18.31 4.11
N ARG A 92 8.96 -18.74 3.53
CA ARG A 92 8.81 -20.01 2.84
C ARG A 92 8.70 -19.74 1.34
N PRO A 93 9.55 -20.36 0.50
CA PRO A 93 9.46 -20.23 -0.95
C PRO A 93 8.07 -20.63 -1.46
N ALA A 94 7.54 -19.87 -2.42
CA ALA A 94 6.26 -20.15 -3.05
C ALA A 94 6.32 -19.79 -4.53
N SER A 95 5.68 -20.60 -5.37
CA SER A 95 5.47 -20.22 -6.76
C SER A 95 4.38 -19.14 -6.86
N TYR A 96 4.40 -18.37 -7.94
CA TYR A 96 3.34 -17.40 -8.23
C TYR A 96 1.96 -18.06 -8.31
N ALA A 97 1.88 -19.30 -8.80
CA ALA A 97 0.63 -20.07 -8.85
C ALA A 97 0.09 -20.33 -7.43
N ASN A 98 0.94 -20.73 -6.47
CA ASN A 98 0.52 -20.95 -5.09
C ASN A 98 0.06 -19.66 -4.41
N ILE A 99 0.73 -18.53 -4.68
CA ILE A 99 0.31 -17.22 -4.15
C ILE A 99 -1.08 -16.86 -4.67
N LYS A 100 -1.32 -16.98 -5.98
CA LYS A 100 -2.65 -16.72 -6.57
C LYS A 100 -3.72 -17.61 -5.97
N GLU A 101 -3.43 -18.89 -5.78
CA GLU A 101 -4.38 -19.85 -5.20
C GLU A 101 -4.71 -19.51 -3.75
N ALA A 102 -3.71 -19.18 -2.93
CA ALA A 102 -3.93 -18.78 -1.54
C ALA A 102 -4.79 -17.51 -1.42
N VAL A 103 -4.51 -16.49 -2.24
CA VAL A 103 -5.32 -15.27 -2.29
C VAL A 103 -6.74 -15.57 -2.75
N LYS A 104 -6.91 -16.38 -3.81
CA LYS A 104 -8.23 -16.77 -4.31
C LYS A 104 -9.01 -17.56 -3.26
N LYS A 105 -8.40 -18.53 -2.57
CA LYS A 105 -9.03 -19.30 -1.49
C LYS A 105 -9.49 -18.40 -0.36
N ALA A 106 -8.64 -17.47 0.10
CA ALA A 106 -9.01 -16.52 1.14
C ALA A 106 -10.21 -15.66 0.73
N ALA A 107 -10.23 -15.14 -0.51
CA ALA A 107 -11.32 -14.32 -1.03
C ALA A 107 -12.66 -15.06 -1.13
N HIS A 108 -12.65 -16.38 -1.39
CA HIS A 108 -13.87 -17.20 -1.40
C HIS A 108 -14.26 -17.74 -0.01
N GLY A 109 -13.43 -17.51 1.02
CA GLY A 109 -13.60 -18.04 2.37
C GLY A 109 -13.59 -16.94 3.43
N PRO A 110 -12.62 -16.94 4.37
CA PRO A 110 -12.63 -16.04 5.53
C PRO A 110 -12.47 -14.55 5.19
N MET A 111 -12.05 -14.20 3.98
CA MET A 111 -11.92 -12.82 3.50
C MET A 111 -12.99 -12.47 2.46
N LYS A 112 -14.11 -13.19 2.42
CA LYS A 112 -15.22 -12.88 1.51
C LYS A 112 -15.85 -11.54 1.89
N GLY A 113 -15.90 -10.62 0.92
CA GLY A 113 -16.46 -9.28 1.02
C GLY A 113 -16.13 -8.46 -0.21
#